data_AF-A0A1R4KA61-F1
#
_entry.id   AF-A0A1R4KA61-F1
#
_cell.length_a   1.000
_cell.length_b   1.000
_cell.length_c   1.000
_cell.angle_alpha   90.00
_cell.angle_beta   90.00
_cell.angle_gamma   90.00
#
_symmetry.space_group_name_H-M   'P 1'
#
loop_
_entity.id
_entity.type
_entity.pdbx_description
1 polymer ?
#
loop_
_entity_poly.entity_id
_entity_poly.type
_entity_poly.pdbx_seq_one_letter_code
_entity_poly.pdbx_strand_id
1 'polypeptide(L)'
;MESELPEIEIEGTTFLFDIEKIALIEKDNPHNEIYFDNIRDKGTHYSFEYSAVTKNYHFIKSASTFDELFNGIFGQSQIADPAFAIEIPRIGVIDPEGMCRKYGCTQQDIEQKSDFEIMVNQDVYNKRLNGEPVTIDLAGKVYEIDVKNNSLRPQNGAGEEIFLNKYHYDLYYEDDGVYHLFYNISENKVSDVMRDGSRDRTEDRVILEVPNLTYLDPIGTNIEYGYNPQSGLLYSDLTMNHIAKSVPWDFYNIKVVAETTVNQEAYDLRVNKGMLPTIDIEGHTFYVDIRMDKLRPKDDFLSKGIVLSNIANYYDEDKRTYTIPYNPKTHEFQEPDYRTIKEFPKDLIAVQFPSERLLDRIGWNRHYGFELTHGLAKKGLKLQFEAKQIPWEKTFLVGLIKNNLKTEKGLQRKSEKQQPRPPKQNKSKGRRM
;
A
#
# COMPACT_ATOMS: atom_id res chain seq x y z
N MET A 1 -33.67 20.55 31.84
CA MET A 1 -35.03 20.10 31.51
C MET A 1 -34.87 19.18 30.33
N GLU A 2 -35.12 17.90 30.50
CA GLU A 2 -35.30 16.99 29.35
C GLU A 2 -36.56 17.47 28.64
N SER A 3 -36.42 18.04 27.44
CA SER A 3 -37.57 18.39 26.61
C SER A 3 -38.20 17.11 26.10
N GLU A 4 -39.53 17.02 26.18
CA GLU A 4 -40.30 15.94 25.58
C GLU A 4 -40.09 15.97 24.05
N LEU A 5 -39.77 14.82 23.44
CA LEU A 5 -39.54 14.75 21.99
C LEU A 5 -40.86 14.98 21.24
N PRO A 6 -40.89 15.74 20.13
CA PRO A 6 -42.10 15.95 19.35
C PRO A 6 -42.67 14.63 18.81
N GLU A 7 -44.00 14.49 18.87
CA GLU A 7 -44.69 13.29 18.37
C GLU A 7 -45.24 13.53 16.96
N ILE A 8 -45.12 12.51 16.11
CA ILE A 8 -45.70 12.48 14.77
C ILE A 8 -46.49 11.19 14.62
N GLU A 9 -47.70 11.28 14.07
CA GLU A 9 -48.53 10.12 13.74
C GLU A 9 -48.40 9.80 12.25
N ILE A 10 -48.01 8.56 11.93
CA ILE A 10 -47.92 8.05 10.56
C ILE A 10 -48.73 6.75 10.50
N GLU A 11 -49.82 6.76 9.72
CA GLU A 11 -50.69 5.58 9.51
C GLU A 11 -51.07 4.87 10.83
N GLY A 12 -51.43 5.64 11.86
CA GLY A 12 -51.85 5.14 13.18
C GLY A 12 -50.70 4.65 14.08
N THR A 13 -49.44 4.87 13.70
CA THR A 13 -48.26 4.62 14.54
C THR A 13 -47.67 5.94 15.00
N THR A 14 -47.44 6.07 16.31
CA THR A 14 -46.80 7.26 16.90
C THR A 14 -45.28 7.11 16.92
N PHE A 15 -44.60 8.10 16.36
CA PHE A 15 -43.15 8.22 16.38
C PHE A 15 -42.73 9.46 17.17
N LEU A 16 -41.59 9.37 17.85
CA LEU A 16 -40.89 10.48 18.47
C LEU A 16 -39.80 10.98 17.51
N PHE A 17 -39.75 12.28 17.22
CA PHE A 17 -38.67 12.84 16.42
C PHE A 17 -37.47 13.19 17.32
N ASP A 18 -36.32 12.60 17.02
CA ASP A 18 -35.04 12.88 17.69
C ASP A 18 -34.17 13.75 16.78
N ILE A 19 -34.03 15.03 17.14
CA ILE A 19 -33.22 16.00 16.39
C ILE A 19 -31.72 15.65 16.40
N GLU A 20 -31.22 14.96 17.42
CA GLU A 20 -29.79 14.60 17.50
C GLU A 20 -29.47 13.49 16.51
N LYS A 21 -30.31 12.44 16.46
CA LYS A 21 -30.20 11.34 15.48
C LYS A 21 -30.73 11.70 14.08
N ILE A 22 -31.57 12.73 13.99
CA ILE A 22 -32.36 13.06 12.79
C ILE A 22 -33.18 11.84 12.32
N ALA A 23 -33.98 11.29 13.24
CA ALA A 23 -34.75 10.09 13.01
C ALA A 23 -36.11 10.14 13.71
N LEU A 24 -37.07 9.40 13.15
CA LEU A 24 -38.31 9.03 13.82
C LEU A 24 -38.09 7.70 14.57
N ILE A 25 -38.41 7.68 15.86
CA ILE A 25 -38.29 6.49 16.72
C ILE A 25 -39.70 6.05 17.11
N GLU A 26 -40.09 4.82 16.81
CA GLU A 26 -41.43 4.33 17.19
C GLU A 26 -41.58 4.34 18.72
N LYS A 27 -42.64 4.99 19.21
CA LYS A 27 -42.86 5.21 20.65
C LYS A 27 -43.00 3.91 21.43
N ASP A 28 -43.68 2.92 20.84
CA ASP A 28 -43.92 1.61 21.47
C ASP A 28 -42.81 0.58 21.17
N ASN A 29 -41.90 0.88 20.23
CA ASN A 29 -40.78 0.01 19.86
C ASN A 29 -39.54 0.83 19.45
N PRO A 30 -38.71 1.25 20.42
CA PRO A 30 -37.55 2.11 20.15
C PRO A 30 -36.46 1.51 19.25
N HIS A 31 -36.55 0.22 18.90
CA HIS A 31 -35.66 -0.41 17.92
C HIS A 31 -36.09 -0.16 16.46
N ASN A 32 -37.31 0.33 16.24
CA ASN A 32 -37.80 0.70 14.93
C ASN A 32 -37.54 2.19 14.70
N GLU A 33 -36.56 2.49 13.84
CA GLU A 33 -36.09 3.84 13.55
C GLU A 33 -36.18 4.14 12.04
N ILE A 34 -36.61 5.34 11.69
CA ILE A 34 -36.69 5.85 10.31
C ILE A 34 -35.80 7.10 10.23
N TYR A 35 -34.68 7.00 9.52
CA TYR A 35 -33.67 8.06 9.39
C TYR A 35 -33.96 9.02 8.22
N PHE A 36 -33.84 10.33 8.43
CA PHE A 36 -34.18 11.28 7.36
C PHE A 36 -33.19 11.26 6.16
N ASP A 37 -32.03 10.61 6.28
CA ASP A 37 -31.07 10.41 5.20
C ASP A 37 -31.61 9.56 4.04
N ASN A 38 -32.58 8.70 4.32
CA ASN A 38 -33.26 7.86 3.33
C ASN A 38 -34.61 8.45 2.87
N ILE A 39 -34.95 9.67 3.32
CA ILE A 39 -36.19 10.37 2.98
C ILE A 39 -35.90 11.46 1.95
N ARG A 40 -36.77 11.61 0.95
CA ARG A 40 -36.59 12.62 -0.11
C ARG A 40 -37.04 13.99 0.39
N ASP A 41 -36.12 14.94 0.43
CA ASP A 41 -36.44 16.36 0.62
C ASP A 41 -37.14 16.94 -0.62
N LYS A 42 -38.31 17.55 -0.42
CA LYS A 42 -39.10 18.26 -1.44
C LYS A 42 -39.04 19.78 -1.26
N GLY A 43 -38.22 20.28 -0.34
CA GLY A 43 -38.06 21.68 0.03
C GLY A 43 -39.15 22.21 0.97
N THR A 44 -40.41 21.78 0.79
CA THR A 44 -41.54 22.17 1.66
C THR A 44 -41.93 21.09 2.67
N HIS A 45 -41.53 19.85 2.41
CA HIS A 45 -41.81 18.67 3.23
C HIS A 45 -40.80 17.57 2.85
N TYR A 46 -40.77 16.52 3.65
CA TYR A 46 -40.06 15.28 3.39
C TYR A 46 -41.04 14.21 2.89
N SER A 47 -40.59 13.34 2.00
CA SER A 47 -41.44 12.27 1.45
C SER A 47 -40.71 10.94 1.32
N PHE A 48 -41.41 9.85 1.67
CA PHE A 48 -40.92 8.49 1.51
C PHE A 48 -42.08 7.52 1.38
N GLU A 49 -41.77 6.29 0.99
CA GLU A 49 -42.73 5.20 0.90
C GLU A 49 -42.68 4.42 2.22
N TYR A 50 -43.84 4.19 2.81
CA TYR A 50 -44.01 3.59 4.14
C TYR A 50 -44.75 2.26 4.05
N SER A 51 -44.30 1.31 4.86
CA SER A 51 -44.91 -0.01 5.05
C SER A 51 -45.70 -0.01 6.36
N ALA A 52 -47.02 -0.14 6.30
CA ALA A 52 -47.84 -0.26 7.51
C ALA A 52 -47.63 -1.61 8.23
N VAL A 53 -47.05 -2.61 7.55
CA VAL A 53 -46.73 -3.92 8.13
C VAL A 53 -45.48 -3.85 9.00
N THR A 54 -44.41 -3.27 8.47
CA THR A 54 -43.12 -3.14 9.18
C THR A 54 -43.01 -1.87 10.00
N LYS A 55 -43.90 -0.90 9.76
CA LYS A 55 -43.89 0.45 10.31
C LYS A 55 -42.58 1.19 10.01
N ASN A 56 -42.01 0.94 8.84
CA ASN A 56 -40.74 1.52 8.40
C ASN A 56 -40.80 1.77 6.87
N TYR A 57 -39.69 2.09 6.21
CA TYR A 57 -39.64 2.24 4.76
C TYR A 57 -40.27 1.04 4.07
N HIS A 58 -41.12 1.32 3.09
CA HIS A 58 -41.51 0.33 2.13
C HIS A 58 -40.34 0.07 1.19
N PHE A 59 -39.88 -1.18 1.14
CA PHE A 59 -38.99 -1.62 0.09
C PHE A 59 -39.81 -1.69 -1.20
N ILE A 60 -39.83 -0.62 -2.01
CA ILE A 60 -40.25 -0.79 -3.40
C ILE A 60 -39.28 -1.82 -4.00
N LYS A 61 -39.71 -3.07 -4.14
CA LYS A 61 -39.07 -4.03 -5.06
C LYS A 61 -39.21 -3.43 -6.44
N SER A 62 -38.24 -2.61 -6.86
CA SER A 62 -37.97 -2.49 -8.28
C SER A 62 -37.42 -3.85 -8.70
N ALA A 63 -38.30 -4.71 -9.18
CA ALA A 63 -38.00 -5.94 -9.86
C ALA A 63 -36.97 -5.70 -10.98
N SER A 64 -35.68 -5.89 -10.69
CA SER A 64 -34.63 -5.88 -11.71
C SER A 64 -33.44 -6.79 -11.40
N THR A 65 -33.49 -7.59 -10.32
CA THR A 65 -32.40 -8.51 -9.97
C THR A 65 -32.87 -9.96 -9.84
N PHE A 66 -31.92 -10.87 -10.12
CA PHE A 66 -32.04 -12.33 -10.15
C PHE A 66 -32.71 -12.96 -8.91
N ASP A 67 -32.79 -12.24 -7.78
CA ASP A 67 -33.41 -12.70 -6.53
C ASP A 67 -34.93 -12.85 -6.62
N GLU A 68 -35.60 -12.14 -7.53
CA GLU A 68 -37.02 -12.40 -7.81
C GLU A 68 -37.26 -13.75 -8.50
N LEU A 69 -36.25 -14.29 -9.21
CA LEU A 69 -36.33 -15.60 -9.83
C LEU A 69 -36.23 -16.74 -8.80
N PHE A 70 -35.52 -16.51 -7.69
CA PHE A 70 -35.31 -17.50 -6.63
C PHE A 70 -36.42 -17.53 -5.56
N ASN A 71 -37.12 -16.42 -5.36
CA ASN A 71 -38.26 -16.34 -4.43
C ASN A 71 -39.47 -17.21 -4.86
N GLY A 72 -39.47 -17.75 -6.07
CA GLY A 72 -40.46 -18.77 -6.49
C GLY A 72 -40.24 -20.17 -5.90
N ILE A 73 -39.11 -20.42 -5.22
CA ILE A 73 -38.70 -21.78 -4.81
C ILE A 73 -38.90 -22.04 -3.31
N PHE A 74 -38.80 -21.02 -2.45
CA PHE A 74 -38.99 -21.17 -1.00
C PHE A 74 -40.13 -20.27 -0.53
N GLY A 75 -41.33 -20.83 -0.48
CA GLY A 75 -42.52 -20.10 -0.07
C GLY A 75 -42.43 -19.62 1.38
N GLN A 76 -42.68 -18.33 1.58
CA GLN A 76 -43.40 -17.80 2.74
C GLN A 76 -43.90 -16.35 2.50
N SER A 77 -45.20 -16.18 2.74
CA SER A 77 -45.97 -14.93 2.94
C SER A 77 -46.21 -13.98 1.76
N GLN A 78 -47.36 -14.15 1.10
CA GLN A 78 -48.07 -13.09 0.37
C GLN A 78 -48.82 -12.17 1.34
N ILE A 79 -48.13 -11.53 2.30
CA ILE A 79 -48.76 -10.38 2.98
C ILE A 79 -48.71 -9.25 1.96
N ALA A 80 -49.88 -8.80 1.50
CA ALA A 80 -49.97 -7.58 0.72
C ALA A 80 -49.56 -6.42 1.63
N ASP A 81 -48.35 -5.93 1.43
CA ASP A 81 -47.83 -4.73 2.08
C ASP A 81 -47.86 -3.60 1.04
N PRO A 82 -48.94 -2.81 0.96
CA PRO A 82 -48.99 -1.67 0.05
C PRO A 82 -48.03 -0.57 0.51
N ALA A 83 -47.33 0.03 -0.45
CA ALA A 83 -46.52 1.22 -0.21
C ALA A 83 -47.44 2.44 -0.05
N PHE A 84 -47.33 3.14 1.08
CA PHE A 84 -48.00 4.41 1.30
C PHE A 84 -47.00 5.55 1.11
N ALA A 85 -47.28 6.47 0.20
CA ALA A 85 -46.49 7.69 0.07
C ALA A 85 -46.83 8.63 1.24
N ILE A 86 -45.89 8.80 2.16
CA ILE A 86 -46.05 9.66 3.33
C ILE A 86 -45.32 10.97 3.12
N GLU A 87 -45.98 12.06 3.49
CA GLU A 87 -45.40 13.40 3.58
C GLU A 87 -45.25 13.79 5.05
N ILE A 88 -44.06 14.23 5.44
CA ILE A 88 -43.74 14.69 6.80
C ILE A 88 -43.32 16.16 6.71
N PRO A 89 -43.74 17.05 7.61
CA PRO A 89 -43.29 18.44 7.61
C PRO A 89 -41.76 18.56 7.69
N ARG A 90 -41.25 19.75 7.35
CA ARG A 90 -39.84 20.12 7.58
C ARG A 90 -39.43 19.94 9.04
N ILE A 91 -38.16 19.64 9.28
CA ILE A 91 -37.58 19.47 10.63
C ILE A 91 -37.82 20.73 11.46
N GLY A 92 -37.61 21.92 10.89
CA GLY A 92 -37.87 23.18 11.59
C GLY A 92 -39.34 23.38 12.00
N VAL A 93 -40.29 22.67 11.37
CA VAL A 93 -41.72 22.69 11.75
C VAL A 93 -42.02 21.65 12.83
N ILE A 94 -41.39 20.47 12.73
CA ILE A 94 -41.55 19.37 13.70
C ILE A 94 -40.97 19.76 15.06
N ASP A 95 -39.72 20.23 15.07
CA ASP A 95 -38.96 20.54 16.27
C ASP A 95 -38.23 21.89 16.11
N PRO A 96 -38.97 23.02 16.16
CA PRO A 96 -38.37 24.33 15.99
C PRO A 96 -37.31 24.63 17.07
N GLU A 97 -37.58 24.22 18.31
CA GLU A 97 -36.64 24.45 19.42
C GLU A 97 -35.38 23.59 19.28
N GLY A 98 -35.52 22.32 18.91
CA GLY A 98 -34.41 21.43 18.63
C GLY A 98 -33.57 21.89 17.44
N MET A 99 -34.21 22.35 16.35
CA MET A 99 -33.54 22.90 15.17
C MET A 99 -32.69 24.12 15.55
N CYS A 100 -33.27 25.07 16.28
CA CYS A 100 -32.57 26.25 16.80
C CYS A 100 -31.40 25.87 17.71
N ARG A 101 -31.60 24.89 18.60
CA ARG A 101 -30.57 24.40 19.53
C ARG A 101 -29.41 23.73 18.82
N LYS A 102 -29.68 22.84 17.85
CA LYS A 102 -28.66 22.04 17.15
C LYS A 102 -27.87 22.86 16.14
N TYR A 103 -28.54 23.73 15.38
CA TYR A 103 -27.92 24.46 14.28
C TYR A 103 -27.67 25.96 14.58
N GLY A 104 -28.01 26.43 15.77
CA GLY A 104 -27.74 27.80 16.20
C GLY A 104 -28.54 28.87 15.45
N CYS A 105 -29.70 28.50 14.88
CA CYS A 105 -30.61 29.43 14.19
C CYS A 105 -31.70 29.99 15.12
N THR A 106 -32.48 30.96 14.65
CA THR A 106 -33.61 31.55 15.37
C THR A 106 -34.96 31.05 14.84
N GLN A 107 -36.05 31.25 15.59
CA GLN A 107 -37.39 30.93 15.07
C GLN A 107 -37.74 31.71 13.80
N GLN A 108 -37.28 32.96 13.69
CA GLN A 108 -37.45 33.75 12.48
C GLN A 108 -36.72 33.14 11.27
N ASP A 109 -35.54 32.54 11.50
CA ASP A 109 -34.82 31.82 10.44
C ASP A 109 -35.65 30.63 9.93
N ILE A 110 -36.32 29.88 10.80
CA ILE A 110 -37.15 28.72 10.42
C ILE A 110 -38.34 29.14 9.52
N GLU A 111 -38.92 30.31 9.77
CA GLU A 111 -40.01 30.86 8.96
C GLU A 111 -39.54 31.31 7.57
N GLN A 112 -38.28 31.75 7.45
CA GLN A 112 -37.75 32.41 6.25
C GLN A 112 -36.84 31.51 5.41
N LYS A 113 -36.24 30.49 6.00
CA LYS A 113 -35.24 29.61 5.40
C LYS A 113 -35.73 28.17 5.33
N SER A 114 -35.25 27.45 4.33
CA SER A 114 -35.37 25.99 4.20
C SER A 114 -34.53 25.26 5.24
N ASP A 115 -34.85 23.98 5.48
CA ASP A 115 -34.00 23.11 6.31
C ASP A 115 -32.59 23.02 5.70
N PHE A 116 -32.48 22.98 4.37
CA PHE A 116 -31.20 23.04 3.66
C PHE A 116 -30.38 24.29 4.02
N GLU A 117 -31.00 25.48 3.97
CA GLU A 117 -30.34 26.75 4.27
C GLU A 117 -29.89 26.87 5.74
N ILE A 118 -30.51 26.11 6.64
CA ILE A 118 -30.16 26.07 8.06
C ILE A 118 -29.12 24.99 8.37
N MET A 119 -29.29 23.78 7.82
CA MET A 119 -28.48 22.60 8.17
C MET A 119 -27.16 22.54 7.42
N VAL A 120 -27.11 23.09 6.20
CA VAL A 120 -25.94 23.03 5.33
C VAL A 120 -25.13 24.32 5.45
N ASN A 121 -23.80 24.20 5.50
CA ASN A 121 -22.90 25.36 5.50
C ASN A 121 -23.01 26.14 4.18
N GLN A 122 -23.84 27.20 4.19
CA GLN A 122 -24.14 28.00 3.01
C GLN A 122 -22.92 28.74 2.47
N ASP A 123 -21.96 29.11 3.31
CA ASP A 123 -20.73 29.79 2.87
C ASP A 123 -19.88 28.84 2.02
N VAL A 124 -19.68 27.60 2.47
CA VAL A 124 -18.94 26.57 1.71
C VAL A 124 -19.68 26.23 0.42
N TYR A 125 -21.00 26.01 0.51
CA TYR A 125 -21.84 25.71 -0.65
C TYR A 125 -21.73 26.80 -1.73
N ASN A 126 -21.87 28.07 -1.34
CA ASN A 126 -21.83 29.20 -2.27
C ASN A 126 -20.43 29.44 -2.86
N LYS A 127 -19.36 29.29 -2.07
CA LYS A 127 -17.98 29.36 -2.58
C LYS A 127 -17.75 28.33 -3.68
N ARG A 128 -18.15 27.08 -3.42
CA ARG A 128 -17.97 26.00 -4.39
C ARG A 128 -18.81 26.21 -5.64
N LEU A 129 -20.06 26.66 -5.50
CA LEU A 129 -20.97 26.98 -6.61
C LEU A 129 -20.42 28.12 -7.49
N ASN A 130 -19.74 29.10 -6.89
CA ASN A 130 -19.06 30.20 -7.58
C ASN A 130 -17.74 29.78 -8.26
N GLY A 131 -17.38 28.50 -8.20
CA GLY A 131 -16.22 27.94 -8.89
C GLY A 131 -14.93 27.92 -8.08
N GLU A 132 -14.97 28.24 -6.78
CA GLU A 132 -13.78 28.01 -5.92
C GLU A 132 -13.50 26.50 -5.84
N PRO A 133 -12.23 26.06 -6.04
CA PRO A 133 -11.88 24.65 -6.01
C PRO A 133 -11.87 24.11 -4.57
N VAL A 134 -12.41 22.91 -4.38
CA VAL A 134 -12.17 22.14 -3.15
C VAL A 134 -10.75 21.58 -3.19
N THR A 135 -10.07 21.55 -2.05
CA THR A 135 -8.70 21.05 -1.95
C THR A 135 -8.54 19.94 -0.93
N ILE A 136 -7.48 19.15 -1.07
CA ILE A 136 -7.02 18.17 -0.10
C ILE A 136 -5.52 18.30 0.14
N ASP A 137 -5.11 18.31 1.41
CA ASP A 137 -3.71 18.23 1.82
C ASP A 137 -3.26 16.76 1.90
N LEU A 138 -2.24 16.43 1.10
CA LEU A 138 -1.52 15.17 1.13
C LEU A 138 -0.11 15.41 1.70
N ALA A 139 0.06 15.16 3.01
CA ALA A 139 1.34 15.25 3.72
C ALA A 139 2.07 16.62 3.55
N GLY A 140 1.33 17.72 3.68
CA GLY A 140 1.81 19.09 3.56
C GLY A 140 1.77 19.65 2.13
N LYS A 141 1.13 18.95 1.20
CA LYS A 141 0.99 19.35 -0.21
C LYS A 141 -0.47 19.45 -0.58
N VAL A 142 -0.88 20.64 -1.01
CA VAL A 142 -2.27 20.92 -1.35
C VAL A 142 -2.54 20.58 -2.82
N TYR A 143 -3.58 19.78 -3.02
CA TYR A 143 -4.11 19.42 -4.33
C TYR A 143 -5.53 19.96 -4.48
N GLU A 144 -5.83 20.53 -5.64
CA GLU A 144 -7.20 20.82 -6.06
C GLU A 144 -7.89 19.54 -6.53
N ILE A 145 -9.15 19.36 -6.14
CA ILE A 145 -9.98 18.25 -6.60
C ILE A 145 -10.56 18.58 -7.97
N ASP A 146 -10.23 17.74 -8.96
CA ASP A 146 -10.78 17.80 -10.31
C ASP A 146 -11.73 16.63 -10.52
N VAL A 147 -13.00 16.88 -10.20
CA VAL A 147 -14.09 15.91 -10.36
C VAL A 147 -14.18 15.39 -11.80
N LYS A 148 -14.10 16.30 -12.77
CA LYS A 148 -14.29 16.00 -14.19
C LYS A 148 -13.25 15.01 -14.72
N ASN A 149 -11.98 15.19 -14.35
CA ASN A 149 -10.90 14.32 -14.78
C ASN A 149 -10.62 13.15 -13.81
N ASN A 150 -11.40 13.04 -12.75
CA ASN A 150 -11.21 12.08 -11.67
C ASN A 150 -9.80 12.15 -11.07
N SER A 151 -9.32 13.37 -10.80
CA SER A 151 -7.92 13.59 -10.41
C SER A 151 -7.74 14.60 -9.27
N LEU A 152 -6.58 14.55 -8.64
CA LEU A 152 -6.08 15.54 -7.70
C LEU A 152 -4.94 16.29 -8.38
N ARG A 153 -5.10 17.61 -8.60
CA ARG A 153 -4.14 18.45 -9.31
C ARG A 153 -3.31 19.28 -8.32
N PRO A 154 -1.96 19.24 -8.37
CA PRO A 154 -1.14 19.99 -7.44
C PRO A 154 -1.30 21.51 -7.64
N GLN A 155 -1.68 22.24 -6.59
CA GLN A 155 -2.02 23.68 -6.70
C GLN A 155 -0.84 24.55 -7.17
N ASN A 156 0.39 24.19 -6.78
CA ASN A 156 1.60 24.94 -7.12
C ASN A 156 2.39 24.34 -8.31
N GLY A 157 1.80 23.37 -9.03
CA GLY A 157 2.49 22.62 -10.10
C GLY A 157 3.67 21.76 -9.62
N ALA A 158 3.90 21.69 -8.31
CA ALA A 158 4.92 20.85 -7.69
C ALA A 158 4.33 19.48 -7.36
N GLY A 159 4.71 18.46 -8.15
CA GLY A 159 4.20 17.09 -8.05
C GLY A 159 3.47 16.66 -9.33
N GLU A 160 3.00 15.42 -9.34
CA GLU A 160 2.20 14.91 -10.46
C GLU A 160 0.70 14.99 -10.16
N GLU A 161 -0.09 15.09 -11.23
CA GLU A 161 -1.54 14.90 -11.14
C GLU A 161 -1.85 13.44 -10.81
N ILE A 162 -2.67 13.24 -9.76
CA ILE A 162 -3.02 11.92 -9.24
C ILE A 162 -4.39 11.55 -9.78
N PHE A 163 -4.44 10.61 -10.71
CA PHE A 163 -5.70 10.09 -11.26
C PHE A 163 -6.20 8.94 -10.38
N LEU A 164 -7.31 9.13 -9.67
CA LEU A 164 -7.80 8.18 -8.66
C LEU A 164 -8.26 6.86 -9.30
N ASN A 165 -8.92 6.92 -10.47
CA ASN A 165 -9.34 5.75 -11.24
C ASN A 165 -8.22 4.74 -11.54
N LYS A 166 -6.95 5.18 -11.62
CA LYS A 166 -5.80 4.28 -11.82
C LYS A 166 -5.62 3.30 -10.67
N TYR A 167 -6.09 3.66 -9.48
CA TYR A 167 -5.91 2.90 -8.25
C TYR A 167 -7.21 2.22 -7.78
N HIS A 168 -8.29 2.32 -8.55
CA HIS A 168 -9.61 1.82 -8.16
C HIS A 168 -9.67 0.30 -7.93
N TYR A 169 -8.91 -0.49 -8.69
CA TYR A 169 -8.90 -1.94 -8.50
C TYR A 169 -7.96 -2.42 -7.39
N ASP A 170 -6.90 -1.66 -7.12
CA ASP A 170 -5.78 -2.12 -6.29
C ASP A 170 -5.80 -1.53 -4.87
N LEU A 171 -6.34 -0.31 -4.71
CA LEU A 171 -6.21 0.50 -3.49
C LEU A 171 -7.52 1.18 -3.05
N TYR A 172 -8.67 0.85 -3.64
CA TYR A 172 -9.97 1.40 -3.26
C TYR A 172 -10.75 0.40 -2.40
N TYR A 173 -11.29 0.90 -1.29
CA TYR A 173 -12.15 0.15 -0.37
C TYR A 173 -13.59 0.58 -0.63
N GLU A 174 -14.35 -0.26 -1.35
CA GLU A 174 -15.71 0.06 -1.80
C GLU A 174 -16.67 0.34 -0.64
N ASP A 175 -16.61 -0.47 0.42
CA ASP A 175 -17.48 -0.35 1.60
C ASP A 175 -17.30 1.00 2.32
N ASP A 176 -16.06 1.49 2.37
CA ASP A 176 -15.71 2.75 3.03
C ASP A 176 -15.71 3.95 2.07
N GLY A 177 -15.69 3.69 0.77
CA GLY A 177 -15.59 4.71 -0.27
C GLY A 177 -14.27 5.49 -0.28
N VAL A 178 -13.17 4.87 0.15
CA VAL A 178 -11.85 5.52 0.29
C VAL A 178 -10.75 4.81 -0.49
N TYR A 179 -9.76 5.59 -0.93
CA TYR A 179 -8.50 5.12 -1.49
C TYR A 179 -7.41 5.12 -0.44
N HIS A 180 -6.57 4.09 -0.39
CA HIS A 180 -5.35 4.06 0.42
C HIS A 180 -4.13 4.27 -0.48
N LEU A 181 -3.74 5.53 -0.68
CA LEU A 181 -2.69 5.91 -1.61
C LEU A 181 -1.31 5.84 -0.96
N PHE A 182 -0.40 5.08 -1.56
CA PHE A 182 1.01 5.00 -1.15
C PHE A 182 1.78 6.21 -1.68
N TYR A 183 1.82 7.30 -0.90
CA TYR A 183 2.32 8.60 -1.31
C TYR A 183 3.80 8.82 -0.94
N ASN A 184 4.65 9.08 -1.93
CA ASN A 184 6.05 9.49 -1.76
C ASN A 184 6.10 11.00 -1.43
N ILE A 185 6.63 11.35 -0.27
CA ILE A 185 6.64 12.73 0.22
C ILE A 185 7.63 13.58 -0.57
N SER A 186 8.86 13.10 -0.83
CA SER A 186 9.85 13.91 -1.58
C SER A 186 9.48 14.10 -3.05
N GLU A 187 8.83 13.13 -3.66
CA GLU A 187 8.47 13.14 -5.09
C GLU A 187 7.10 13.79 -5.36
N ASN A 188 6.28 13.97 -4.31
CA ASN A 188 4.89 14.42 -4.40
C ASN A 188 4.06 13.57 -5.38
N LYS A 189 4.16 12.25 -5.22
CA LYS A 189 3.71 11.24 -6.19
C LYS A 189 3.13 10.02 -5.49
N VAL A 190 2.07 9.42 -6.07
CA VAL A 190 1.58 8.09 -5.64
C VAL A 190 2.39 6.99 -6.32
N SER A 191 2.80 6.00 -5.54
CA SER A 191 3.52 4.82 -6.02
C SER A 191 2.58 3.69 -6.38
N ASP A 192 2.85 3.02 -7.50
CA ASP A 192 2.18 1.79 -7.89
C ASP A 192 2.86 0.58 -7.23
N VAL A 193 2.64 0.48 -5.91
CA VAL A 193 3.32 -0.51 -5.05
C VAL A 193 3.01 -1.95 -5.39
N MET A 194 1.92 -2.20 -6.11
CA MET A 194 1.54 -3.53 -6.56
C MET A 194 2.39 -4.00 -7.74
N ARG A 195 2.89 -3.07 -8.57
CA ARG A 195 3.63 -3.39 -9.80
C ARG A 195 5.12 -3.14 -9.69
N ASP A 196 5.54 -2.17 -8.90
CA ASP A 196 6.95 -1.79 -8.78
C ASP A 196 7.73 -2.56 -7.70
N GLY A 197 7.05 -3.41 -6.92
CA GLY A 197 7.65 -4.20 -5.85
C GLY A 197 8.10 -3.38 -4.63
N SER A 198 7.70 -2.11 -4.53
CA SER A 198 8.12 -1.18 -3.47
C SER A 198 7.16 -1.14 -2.28
N ARG A 199 6.24 -2.09 -2.15
CA ARG A 199 5.21 -2.14 -1.10
C ARG A 199 5.77 -1.96 0.31
N ASP A 200 6.90 -2.58 0.63
CA ASP A 200 7.51 -2.50 1.98
C ASP A 200 8.44 -1.28 2.17
N ARG A 201 8.54 -0.37 1.18
CA ARG A 201 9.31 0.87 1.30
C ARG A 201 8.55 1.86 2.18
N THR A 202 8.95 1.98 3.44
CA THR A 202 8.41 2.97 4.38
C THR A 202 9.21 4.26 4.46
N GLU A 203 10.39 4.30 3.83
CA GLU A 203 11.26 5.48 3.82
C GLU A 203 10.69 6.55 2.88
N ASP A 204 10.43 7.74 3.41
CA ASP A 204 9.92 8.90 2.65
C ASP A 204 8.57 8.61 1.96
N ARG A 205 7.78 7.74 2.58
CA ARG A 205 6.46 7.35 2.12
C ARG A 205 5.49 7.36 3.28
N VAL A 206 4.24 7.63 2.97
CA VAL A 206 3.10 7.46 3.87
C VAL A 206 1.98 6.80 3.09
N ILE A 207 1.07 6.15 3.80
CA ILE A 207 -0.20 5.71 3.23
C ILE A 207 -1.24 6.74 3.65
N LEU A 208 -1.93 7.31 2.67
CA LEU A 208 -2.93 8.35 2.87
C LEU A 208 -4.30 7.84 2.44
N GLU A 209 -5.25 7.92 3.36
CA GLU A 209 -6.65 7.69 3.09
C GLU A 209 -7.25 8.93 2.43
N VAL A 210 -7.74 8.74 1.21
CA VAL A 210 -8.36 9.77 0.38
C VAL A 210 -9.77 9.31 0.02
N PRO A 211 -10.83 9.94 0.54
CA PRO A 211 -12.19 9.63 0.14
C PRO A 211 -12.40 9.78 -1.37
N ASN A 212 -13.38 9.07 -1.93
CA ASN A 212 -13.77 9.27 -3.31
C ASN A 212 -14.30 10.70 -3.55
N LEU A 213 -14.46 11.05 -4.83
CA LEU A 213 -14.83 12.43 -5.22
C LEU A 213 -16.26 12.81 -4.82
N THR A 214 -17.15 11.83 -4.65
CA THR A 214 -18.50 12.08 -4.14
C THR A 214 -18.46 12.57 -2.68
N TYR A 215 -17.52 12.07 -1.87
CA TYR A 215 -17.34 12.54 -0.50
C TYR A 215 -16.46 13.78 -0.38
N LEU A 216 -15.47 13.94 -1.27
CA LEU A 216 -14.57 15.11 -1.26
C LEU A 216 -15.21 16.37 -1.85
N ASP A 217 -15.90 16.25 -2.99
CA ASP A 217 -16.57 17.37 -3.64
C ASP A 217 -17.97 16.94 -4.10
N PRO A 218 -18.91 16.73 -3.16
CA PRO A 218 -20.27 16.29 -3.49
C PRO A 218 -20.99 17.29 -4.41
N ILE A 219 -20.73 18.60 -4.25
CA ILE A 219 -21.31 19.65 -5.09
C ILE A 219 -20.76 19.55 -6.52
N GLY A 220 -19.44 19.50 -6.68
CA GLY A 220 -18.79 19.35 -7.98
C GLY A 220 -19.19 18.06 -8.67
N THR A 221 -19.33 16.97 -7.92
CA THR A 221 -19.85 15.67 -8.38
C THR A 221 -21.27 15.80 -8.91
N ASN A 222 -22.18 16.40 -8.14
CA ASN A 222 -23.55 16.65 -8.59
C ASN A 222 -23.58 17.45 -9.89
N ILE A 223 -22.79 18.53 -9.99
CA ILE A 223 -22.70 19.37 -11.19
C ILE A 223 -22.19 18.58 -12.39
N GLU A 224 -21.09 17.83 -12.24
CA GLU A 224 -20.48 17.06 -13.33
C GLU A 224 -21.43 15.99 -13.88
N TYR A 225 -22.18 15.31 -13.02
CA TYR A 225 -23.16 14.30 -13.41
C TYR A 225 -24.53 14.87 -13.81
N GLY A 226 -24.72 16.20 -13.75
CA GLY A 226 -25.97 16.87 -14.12
C GLY A 226 -27.11 16.70 -13.09
N TYR A 227 -26.79 16.35 -11.85
CA TYR A 227 -27.73 16.34 -10.74
C TYR A 227 -27.96 17.74 -10.17
N ASN A 228 -29.02 17.89 -9.37
CA ASN A 228 -29.20 19.10 -8.57
C ASN A 228 -27.99 19.24 -7.61
N PRO A 229 -27.27 20.39 -7.59
CA PRO A 229 -26.14 20.62 -6.70
C PRO A 229 -26.44 20.38 -5.22
N GLN A 230 -27.69 20.57 -4.77
CA GLN A 230 -28.12 20.38 -3.38
C GLN A 230 -28.36 18.90 -3.00
N SER A 231 -28.35 17.99 -3.97
CA SER A 231 -28.70 16.58 -3.76
C SER A 231 -27.76 15.91 -2.76
N GLY A 232 -28.32 15.30 -1.71
CA GLY A 232 -27.57 14.53 -0.70
C GLY A 232 -26.77 15.37 0.30
N LEU A 233 -26.88 16.71 0.30
CA LEU A 233 -26.03 17.55 1.14
C LEU A 233 -26.58 17.81 2.55
N LEU A 234 -27.87 17.56 2.81
CA LEU A 234 -28.53 17.86 4.11
C LEU A 234 -27.81 17.25 5.31
N TYR A 235 -27.15 16.12 5.10
CA TYR A 235 -26.43 15.36 6.14
C TYR A 235 -24.93 15.28 5.87
N SER A 236 -24.43 16.08 4.93
CA SER A 236 -23.01 16.14 4.58
C SER A 236 -22.31 17.26 5.35
N ASP A 237 -21.14 16.97 5.91
CA ASP A 237 -20.26 17.98 6.48
C ASP A 237 -19.39 18.61 5.38
N LEU A 238 -19.87 19.72 4.81
CA LEU A 238 -19.21 20.39 3.70
C LEU A 238 -17.98 21.17 4.18
N THR A 239 -16.85 20.94 3.52
CA THR A 239 -15.63 21.74 3.68
C THR A 239 -15.01 22.07 2.33
N MET A 240 -14.31 23.21 2.24
CA MET A 240 -13.50 23.56 1.08
C MET A 240 -12.11 22.93 1.10
N ASN A 241 -11.66 22.48 2.27
CA ASN A 241 -10.31 21.96 2.47
C ASN A 241 -10.36 20.68 3.30
N HIS A 242 -9.80 19.62 2.76
CA HIS A 242 -9.65 18.33 3.41
C HIS A 242 -8.18 18.10 3.80
N ILE A 243 -7.98 17.23 4.77
CA ILE A 243 -6.64 16.72 5.12
C ILE A 243 -6.74 15.21 5.06
N ALA A 244 -5.90 14.56 4.24
CA ALA A 244 -5.89 13.12 4.14
C ALA A 244 -5.44 12.48 5.45
N LYS A 245 -6.16 11.44 5.89
CA LYS A 245 -5.81 10.71 7.11
C LYS A 245 -4.65 9.77 6.81
N SER A 246 -3.71 9.63 7.73
CA SER A 246 -2.67 8.62 7.59
C SER A 246 -3.23 7.24 7.93
N VAL A 247 -3.00 6.27 7.05
CA VAL A 247 -3.30 4.86 7.31
C VAL A 247 -2.06 4.22 7.97
N PRO A 248 -2.21 3.57 9.13
CA PRO A 248 -1.13 2.84 9.77
C PRO A 248 -0.56 1.72 8.86
N TRP A 249 0.76 1.57 8.84
CA TRP A 249 1.45 0.56 8.01
C TRP A 249 1.10 -0.89 8.39
N ASP A 250 0.79 -1.13 9.66
CA ASP A 250 0.38 -2.44 10.18
C ASP A 250 -0.97 -2.90 9.64
N PHE A 251 -1.84 -1.99 9.17
CA PHE A 251 -3.04 -2.34 8.40
C PHE A 251 -2.71 -3.24 7.20
N TYR A 252 -1.54 -3.04 6.58
CA TYR A 252 -1.04 -3.86 5.48
C TYR A 252 -0.02 -4.92 5.90
N ASN A 253 0.14 -5.17 7.20
CA ASN A 253 1.19 -6.02 7.76
C ASN A 253 2.62 -5.57 7.38
N ILE A 254 2.81 -4.28 7.08
CA ILE A 254 4.13 -3.72 6.75
C ILE A 254 4.80 -3.29 8.04
N LYS A 255 5.99 -3.83 8.32
CA LYS A 255 6.77 -3.47 9.51
C LYS A 255 7.52 -2.17 9.27
N VAL A 256 7.13 -1.11 9.98
CA VAL A 256 7.88 0.14 9.99
C VAL A 256 9.20 -0.08 10.70
N VAL A 257 10.30 -0.03 9.96
CA VAL A 257 11.63 0.01 10.56
C VAL A 257 11.82 1.44 11.08
N ALA A 258 11.82 1.60 12.40
CA ALA A 258 11.81 2.89 13.08
C ALA A 258 12.86 3.88 12.53
N GLU A 259 12.41 5.10 12.28
CA GLU A 259 13.22 6.23 11.82
C GLU A 259 14.44 6.45 12.70
N THR A 260 15.57 6.71 12.07
CA THR A 260 16.83 6.79 12.77
C THR A 260 17.80 7.69 12.01
N THR A 261 18.28 8.81 12.56
CA THR A 261 19.04 9.94 11.95
C THR A 261 20.43 9.62 11.36
N VAL A 262 20.84 10.31 10.27
CA VAL A 262 22.10 10.06 9.50
C VAL A 262 23.31 10.27 10.40
N ASN A 263 24.23 9.29 10.41
CA ASN A 263 25.50 9.41 11.13
C ASN A 263 26.36 10.50 10.45
N GLN A 264 26.22 11.73 10.93
CA GLN A 264 26.84 12.93 10.38
C GLN A 264 28.37 12.86 10.36
N GLU A 265 28.98 12.18 11.35
CA GLU A 265 30.43 12.01 11.43
C GLU A 265 30.96 11.15 10.29
N ALA A 266 30.31 10.01 10.03
CA ALA A 266 30.68 9.14 8.91
C ALA A 266 30.51 9.84 7.55
N TYR A 267 29.51 10.73 7.43
CA TYR A 267 29.29 11.52 6.23
C TYR A 267 30.43 12.52 6.01
N ASP A 268 30.80 13.29 7.04
CA ASP A 268 31.92 14.22 6.98
C ASP A 268 33.23 13.50 6.60
N LEU A 269 33.50 12.36 7.24
CA LEU A 269 34.67 11.54 6.96
C LEU A 269 34.73 11.08 5.50
N ARG A 270 33.61 10.63 4.94
CA ARG A 270 33.56 10.12 3.56
C ARG A 270 33.54 11.22 2.50
N VAL A 271 32.78 12.29 2.72
CA VAL A 271 32.51 13.34 1.73
C VAL A 271 33.56 14.45 1.79
N ASN A 272 33.80 15.01 2.98
CA ASN A 272 34.66 16.18 3.16
C ASN A 272 36.13 15.78 3.35
N LYS A 273 36.40 14.68 4.07
CA LYS A 273 37.76 14.18 4.31
C LYS A 273 38.22 13.10 3.33
N GLY A 274 37.32 12.65 2.44
CA GLY A 274 37.64 11.71 1.36
C GLY A 274 38.00 10.29 1.82
N MET A 275 37.70 9.91 3.06
CA MET A 275 38.05 8.59 3.59
C MET A 275 37.19 7.49 2.96
N LEU A 276 37.82 6.51 2.31
CA LEU A 276 37.12 5.37 1.73
C LEU A 276 36.63 4.42 2.83
N PRO A 277 35.45 3.79 2.66
CA PRO A 277 35.04 2.69 3.51
C PRO A 277 36.04 1.54 3.43
N THR A 278 36.05 0.71 4.46
CA THR A 278 36.91 -0.47 4.58
C THR A 278 36.09 -1.70 4.85
N ILE A 279 36.57 -2.85 4.40
CA ILE A 279 36.02 -4.17 4.75
C ILE A 279 37.14 -5.07 5.22
N ASP A 280 36.94 -5.73 6.35
CA ASP A 280 37.81 -6.81 6.81
C ASP A 280 37.33 -8.15 6.27
N ILE A 281 38.25 -8.94 5.71
CA ILE A 281 38.00 -10.29 5.22
C ILE A 281 39.07 -11.18 5.82
N GLU A 282 38.69 -12.01 6.79
CA GLU A 282 39.59 -12.94 7.49
C GLU A 282 40.85 -12.25 8.05
N GLY A 283 40.67 -11.11 8.72
CA GLY A 283 41.74 -10.33 9.33
C GLY A 283 42.52 -9.43 8.36
N HIS A 284 42.13 -9.40 7.08
CA HIS A 284 42.75 -8.56 6.06
C HIS A 284 41.83 -7.41 5.67
N THR A 285 42.27 -6.18 5.93
CA THR A 285 41.50 -4.97 5.63
C THR A 285 41.72 -4.49 4.20
N PHE A 286 40.63 -4.20 3.50
CA PHE A 286 40.61 -3.61 2.17
C PHE A 286 39.88 -2.27 2.18
N TYR A 287 40.32 -1.31 1.38
CA TYR A 287 39.54 -0.13 1.00
C TYR A 287 38.53 -0.50 -0.09
N VAL A 288 37.30 -0.02 0.07
CA VAL A 288 36.25 -0.12 -0.96
C VAL A 288 36.46 1.04 -1.93
N ASP A 289 36.99 0.76 -3.12
CA ASP A 289 37.36 1.76 -4.12
C ASP A 289 36.53 1.60 -5.38
N ILE A 290 35.33 2.19 -5.38
CA ILE A 290 34.36 2.12 -6.48
C ILE A 290 34.96 2.69 -7.77
N ARG A 291 35.76 3.76 -7.67
CA ARG A 291 36.38 4.40 -8.84
C ARG A 291 37.37 3.47 -9.54
N MET A 292 38.05 2.63 -8.78
CA MET A 292 39.01 1.65 -9.30
C MET A 292 38.42 0.25 -9.48
N ASP A 293 37.10 0.08 -9.30
CA ASP A 293 36.38 -1.20 -9.41
C ASP A 293 37.00 -2.30 -8.53
N LYS A 294 37.43 -1.98 -7.30
CA LYS A 294 38.14 -2.96 -6.46
C LYS A 294 38.00 -2.79 -4.95
N LEU A 295 38.11 -3.90 -4.25
CA LEU A 295 38.55 -3.95 -2.85
C LEU A 295 40.08 -3.93 -2.85
N ARG A 296 40.67 -2.76 -2.57
CA ARG A 296 42.11 -2.53 -2.60
C ARG A 296 42.73 -2.87 -1.25
N PRO A 297 43.76 -3.72 -1.16
CA PRO A 297 44.37 -4.04 0.12
C PRO A 297 44.90 -2.78 0.80
N LYS A 298 44.70 -2.69 2.11
CA LYS A 298 45.12 -1.53 2.91
C LYS A 298 46.62 -1.56 3.18
N ASP A 299 47.12 -2.71 3.64
CA ASP A 299 48.49 -2.88 4.14
C ASP A 299 49.26 -4.02 3.45
N ASP A 300 48.60 -4.80 2.57
CA ASP A 300 49.23 -5.87 1.78
C ASP A 300 49.46 -5.44 0.33
N PHE A 301 50.66 -4.93 0.05
CA PHE A 301 51.03 -4.44 -1.29
C PHE A 301 51.37 -5.54 -2.29
N LEU A 302 51.47 -6.81 -1.86
CA LEU A 302 51.72 -7.95 -2.77
C LEU A 302 50.41 -8.51 -3.34
N SER A 303 49.30 -8.37 -2.63
CA SER A 303 47.97 -8.71 -3.14
C SER A 303 47.52 -7.73 -4.23
N LYS A 304 46.90 -8.27 -5.28
CA LYS A 304 46.23 -7.47 -6.32
C LYS A 304 44.86 -6.95 -5.86
N GLY A 305 44.37 -7.40 -4.71
CA GLY A 305 43.02 -7.13 -4.21
C GLY A 305 41.95 -7.92 -4.95
N ILE A 306 40.70 -7.47 -4.80
CA ILE A 306 39.54 -8.12 -5.40
C ILE A 306 38.87 -7.14 -6.35
N VAL A 307 38.88 -7.43 -7.64
CA VAL A 307 38.19 -6.63 -8.66
C VAL A 307 36.69 -6.95 -8.59
N LEU A 308 35.85 -5.93 -8.45
CA LEU A 308 34.41 -6.10 -8.21
C LEU A 308 33.69 -6.65 -9.45
N SER A 309 34.04 -6.19 -10.66
CA SER A 309 33.51 -6.78 -11.89
C SER A 309 33.84 -8.26 -12.09
N ASN A 310 35.00 -8.73 -11.59
CA ASN A 310 35.37 -10.15 -11.67
C ASN A 310 34.48 -11.05 -10.77
N ILE A 311 33.83 -10.49 -9.76
CA ILE A 311 32.95 -11.23 -8.84
C ILE A 311 31.46 -11.01 -9.11
N ALA A 312 31.09 -10.30 -10.18
CA ALA A 312 29.71 -9.97 -10.51
C ALA A 312 28.78 -11.20 -10.57
N ASN A 313 29.29 -12.34 -11.07
CA ASN A 313 28.53 -13.60 -11.16
C ASN A 313 28.22 -14.26 -9.80
N TYR A 314 28.80 -13.75 -8.71
CA TYR A 314 28.59 -14.22 -7.34
C TYR A 314 27.64 -13.31 -6.55
N TYR A 315 27.05 -12.32 -7.21
CA TYR A 315 26.05 -11.43 -6.62
C TYR A 315 24.70 -12.14 -6.50
N ASP A 316 24.12 -12.09 -5.31
CA ASP A 316 22.74 -12.51 -5.02
C ASP A 316 21.87 -11.25 -4.94
N GLU A 317 20.96 -11.07 -5.90
CA GLU A 317 20.13 -9.87 -6.03
C GLU A 317 19.13 -9.72 -4.88
N ASP A 318 18.54 -10.84 -4.44
CA ASP A 318 17.56 -10.88 -3.34
C ASP A 318 18.23 -10.47 -2.02
N LYS A 319 19.43 -10.99 -1.76
CA LYS A 319 20.18 -10.71 -0.52
C LYS A 319 21.03 -9.45 -0.61
N ARG A 320 21.28 -8.94 -1.82
CA ARG A 320 22.19 -7.82 -2.11
C ARG A 320 23.61 -8.02 -1.57
N THR A 321 24.11 -9.25 -1.67
CA THR A 321 25.43 -9.66 -1.15
C THR A 321 26.21 -10.44 -2.20
N TYR A 322 27.53 -10.35 -2.14
CA TYR A 322 28.43 -11.30 -2.77
C TYR A 322 28.66 -12.50 -1.85
N THR A 323 28.80 -13.70 -2.42
CA THR A 323 29.37 -14.87 -1.73
C THR A 323 30.46 -15.47 -2.60
N ILE A 324 31.72 -15.17 -2.31
CA ILE A 324 32.85 -15.48 -3.20
C ILE A 324 33.82 -16.49 -2.58
N PRO A 325 34.50 -17.32 -3.40
CA PRO A 325 35.73 -17.99 -3.02
C PRO A 325 36.88 -16.99 -2.79
N TYR A 326 37.48 -17.06 -1.61
CA TYR A 326 38.59 -16.20 -1.20
C TYR A 326 39.78 -17.06 -0.77
N ASN A 327 40.98 -16.66 -1.21
CA ASN A 327 42.23 -17.29 -0.80
C ASN A 327 42.85 -16.50 0.37
N PRO A 328 42.85 -17.03 1.60
CA PRO A 328 43.37 -16.33 2.78
C PRO A 328 44.91 -16.26 2.82
N LYS A 329 45.63 -16.85 1.86
CA LYS A 329 47.10 -16.74 1.75
C LYS A 329 47.54 -15.63 0.79
N THR A 330 46.79 -15.42 -0.30
CA THR A 330 47.09 -14.39 -1.30
C THR A 330 46.21 -13.14 -1.16
N HIS A 331 45.17 -13.24 -0.33
CA HIS A 331 44.17 -12.20 -0.08
C HIS A 331 43.43 -11.76 -1.35
N GLU A 332 43.20 -12.71 -2.25
CA GLU A 332 42.58 -12.49 -3.55
C GLU A 332 41.35 -13.38 -3.74
N PHE A 333 40.46 -12.95 -4.62
CA PHE A 333 39.43 -13.80 -5.18
C PHE A 333 40.08 -14.86 -6.09
N GLN A 334 39.71 -16.12 -5.91
CA GLN A 334 40.25 -17.22 -6.70
C GLN A 334 39.17 -18.27 -6.97
N GLU A 335 38.81 -18.46 -8.22
CA GLU A 335 37.83 -19.48 -8.59
C GLU A 335 38.42 -20.89 -8.49
N PRO A 336 37.72 -21.86 -7.87
CA PRO A 336 38.04 -23.27 -8.03
C PRO A 336 37.64 -23.77 -9.43
N ASP A 337 38.25 -24.86 -9.89
CA ASP A 337 37.83 -25.50 -11.14
C ASP A 337 36.48 -26.21 -10.98
N TYR A 338 35.41 -25.46 -11.25
CA TYR A 338 34.03 -25.94 -11.15
C TYR A 338 33.73 -27.16 -12.02
N ARG A 339 34.47 -27.38 -13.12
CA ARG A 339 34.22 -28.51 -14.02
C ARG A 339 34.67 -29.84 -13.41
N THR A 340 35.70 -29.80 -12.57
CA THR A 340 36.36 -31.01 -12.06
C THR A 340 36.31 -31.13 -10.54
N ILE A 341 35.76 -30.14 -9.83
CA ILE A 341 35.69 -30.16 -8.37
C ILE A 341 34.88 -31.35 -7.83
N LYS A 342 35.45 -32.05 -6.85
CA LYS A 342 34.90 -33.28 -6.23
C LYS A 342 34.87 -33.26 -4.71
N GLU A 343 35.59 -32.33 -4.09
CA GLU A 343 35.59 -32.07 -2.66
C GLU A 343 35.61 -30.56 -2.44
N PHE A 344 35.28 -30.10 -1.23
CA PHE A 344 35.39 -28.67 -0.94
C PHE A 344 36.85 -28.22 -1.00
N PRO A 345 37.11 -27.01 -1.52
CA PRO A 345 38.47 -26.47 -1.54
C PRO A 345 39.05 -26.39 -0.13
N LYS A 346 40.28 -26.85 0.05
CA LYS A 346 40.98 -26.81 1.34
C LYS A 346 41.76 -25.51 1.54
N ASP A 347 42.18 -24.89 0.43
CA ASP A 347 42.95 -23.63 0.43
C ASP A 347 42.07 -22.39 0.20
N LEU A 348 40.76 -22.56 -0.04
CA LEU A 348 39.81 -21.45 -0.23
C LEU A 348 38.68 -21.51 0.79
N ILE A 349 38.23 -20.33 1.20
CA ILE A 349 37.04 -20.16 2.05
C ILE A 349 35.96 -19.42 1.28
N ALA A 350 34.70 -19.63 1.62
CA ALA A 350 33.61 -18.79 1.11
C ALA A 350 33.40 -17.62 2.06
N VAL A 351 33.45 -16.40 1.54
CA VAL A 351 33.19 -15.18 2.30
C VAL A 351 32.01 -14.44 1.70
N GLN A 352 31.15 -13.91 2.57
CA GLN A 352 29.97 -13.16 2.21
C GLN A 352 30.05 -11.73 2.71
N PHE A 353 29.75 -10.78 1.83
CA PHE A 353 29.72 -9.36 2.17
C PHE A 353 28.72 -8.58 1.29
N PRO A 354 28.27 -7.39 1.72
CA PRO A 354 27.32 -6.56 0.95
C PRO A 354 27.86 -6.17 -0.44
N SER A 355 26.99 -5.83 -1.38
CA SER A 355 27.44 -5.29 -2.67
C SER A 355 28.17 -3.96 -2.53
N GLU A 356 28.94 -3.59 -3.56
CA GLU A 356 29.71 -2.36 -3.64
C GLU A 356 28.83 -1.11 -3.49
N ARG A 357 27.58 -1.17 -3.96
CA ARG A 357 26.55 -0.14 -3.73
C ARG A 357 26.24 0.06 -2.24
N LEU A 358 26.29 -1.01 -1.44
CA LEU A 358 26.06 -0.96 0.01
C LEU A 358 27.34 -0.69 0.80
N LEU A 359 28.49 -1.16 0.31
CA LEU A 359 29.79 -0.94 0.94
C LEU A 359 30.27 0.52 0.83
N ASP A 360 30.02 1.19 -0.30
CA ASP A 360 30.31 2.62 -0.47
C ASP A 360 29.21 3.30 -1.28
N ARG A 361 28.07 3.55 -0.64
CA ARG A 361 26.93 4.20 -1.29
C ARG A 361 27.24 5.60 -1.82
N ILE A 362 28.08 6.37 -1.11
CA ILE A 362 28.49 7.70 -1.58
C ILE A 362 29.39 7.59 -2.80
N GLY A 363 30.35 6.66 -2.79
CA GLY A 363 31.19 6.36 -3.95
C GLY A 363 30.37 5.91 -5.15
N TRP A 364 29.38 5.04 -4.93
CA TRP A 364 28.43 4.59 -5.94
C TRP A 364 27.63 5.75 -6.53
N ASN A 365 26.98 6.56 -5.69
CA ASN A 365 26.18 7.70 -6.14
C ASN A 365 27.02 8.65 -6.99
N ARG A 366 28.23 8.97 -6.53
CA ARG A 366 29.18 9.81 -7.27
C ARG A 366 29.59 9.21 -8.62
N HIS A 367 29.84 7.91 -8.67
CA HIS A 367 30.26 7.23 -9.90
C HIS A 367 29.15 7.24 -10.96
N TYR A 368 27.90 7.05 -10.55
CA TYR A 368 26.76 6.93 -11.46
C TYR A 368 25.93 8.22 -11.61
N GLY A 369 26.38 9.35 -11.04
CA GLY A 369 25.76 10.66 -11.23
C GLY A 369 24.49 10.91 -10.41
N PHE A 370 24.30 10.19 -9.29
CA PHE A 370 23.21 10.43 -8.34
C PHE A 370 23.61 11.48 -7.30
N GLU A 371 22.60 12.12 -6.68
CA GLU A 371 22.80 12.93 -5.48
C GLU A 371 23.56 12.15 -4.40
N LEU A 372 24.52 12.77 -3.72
CA LEU A 372 25.41 12.05 -2.79
C LEU A 372 24.65 11.34 -1.67
N THR A 373 23.53 11.93 -1.24
CA THR A 373 22.67 11.39 -0.19
C THR A 373 21.64 10.36 -0.68
N HIS A 374 21.55 10.13 -1.99
CA HIS A 374 20.55 9.26 -2.60
C HIS A 374 20.60 7.83 -2.03
N GLY A 375 19.49 7.40 -1.43
CA GLY A 375 19.33 6.09 -0.80
C GLY A 375 20.26 5.81 0.39
N LEU A 376 20.92 6.83 0.99
CA LEU A 376 21.55 6.66 2.30
C LEU A 376 20.45 6.34 3.31
N ALA A 377 20.48 5.12 3.88
CA ALA A 377 19.60 4.76 4.97
C ALA A 377 19.79 5.76 6.12
N LYS A 378 18.68 6.22 6.72
CA LYS A 378 18.77 7.29 7.71
C LYS A 378 19.73 6.91 8.85
N LYS A 379 19.99 5.66 9.28
CA LYS A 379 21.07 5.38 10.28
C LYS A 379 22.26 4.61 9.73
N GLY A 380 23.36 5.32 9.50
CA GLY A 380 24.68 4.71 9.55
C GLY A 380 25.26 4.40 8.19
N LEU A 381 25.60 5.47 7.45
CA LEU A 381 26.78 5.41 6.62
C LEU A 381 27.90 4.78 7.45
N LYS A 382 28.26 3.56 7.10
CA LYS A 382 29.22 2.73 7.80
C LYS A 382 30.48 2.72 6.96
N LEU A 383 31.62 3.02 7.58
CA LEU A 383 32.92 3.07 6.89
C LEU A 383 33.79 1.85 7.17
N GLN A 384 33.31 0.91 7.97
CA GLN A 384 34.06 -0.28 8.37
C GLN A 384 33.13 -1.48 8.32
N PHE A 385 33.39 -2.46 7.47
CA PHE A 385 32.60 -3.67 7.30
C PHE A 385 33.43 -4.89 7.66
N GLU A 386 32.75 -6.01 7.87
CA GLU A 386 33.38 -7.29 8.14
C GLU A 386 32.65 -8.34 7.30
N ALA A 387 33.41 -9.13 6.55
CA ALA A 387 32.88 -10.23 5.78
C ALA A 387 32.61 -11.43 6.69
N LYS A 388 31.56 -12.19 6.36
CA LYS A 388 31.22 -13.40 7.10
C LYS A 388 31.77 -14.62 6.37
N GLN A 389 32.48 -15.48 7.08
CA GLN A 389 32.81 -16.80 6.54
C GLN A 389 31.55 -17.66 6.49
N ILE A 390 31.29 -18.30 5.34
CA ILE A 390 30.15 -19.19 5.12
C ILE A 390 30.69 -20.61 4.91
N PRO A 391 30.13 -21.63 5.60
CA PRO A 391 30.47 -23.02 5.32
C PRO A 391 30.13 -23.39 3.88
N TRP A 392 31.03 -24.10 3.18
CA TRP A 392 30.82 -24.50 1.79
C TRP A 392 29.54 -25.32 1.59
N GLU A 393 29.08 -26.04 2.62
CA GLU A 393 27.84 -26.80 2.66
C GLU A 393 26.58 -25.95 2.46
N LYS A 394 26.67 -24.64 2.71
CA LYS A 394 25.56 -23.69 2.55
C LYS A 394 25.59 -22.97 1.19
N THR A 395 26.51 -23.35 0.30
CA THR A 395 26.70 -22.73 -1.01
C THR A 395 26.22 -23.64 -2.15
N PHE A 396 26.19 -23.12 -3.38
CA PHE A 396 25.86 -23.90 -4.58
C PHE A 396 26.84 -25.07 -4.82
N LEU A 397 28.03 -25.03 -4.22
CA LEU A 397 29.12 -25.98 -4.46
C LEU A 397 28.75 -27.42 -4.08
N VAL A 398 27.85 -27.60 -3.11
CA VAL A 398 27.32 -28.92 -2.71
C VAL A 398 26.64 -29.63 -3.88
N GLY A 399 25.78 -28.90 -4.60
CA GLY A 399 25.05 -29.44 -5.75
C GLY A 399 26.01 -29.78 -6.88
N LEU A 400 26.99 -28.90 -7.13
CA LEU A 400 27.98 -29.08 -8.17
C LEU A 400 28.89 -30.30 -7.92
N ILE A 401 29.44 -30.46 -6.72
CA ILE A 401 30.26 -31.61 -6.35
C ILE A 401 29.47 -32.92 -6.51
N LYS A 402 28.21 -32.96 -6.05
CA LYS A 402 27.33 -34.12 -6.22
C LYS A 402 27.13 -34.47 -7.70
N ASN A 403 26.99 -33.47 -8.57
CA ASN A 403 26.82 -33.67 -10.01
C ASN A 403 28.10 -34.18 -10.67
N ASN A 404 29.26 -33.58 -10.35
CA ASN A 404 30.55 -34.01 -10.91
C ASN A 404 30.89 -35.46 -10.52
N LEU A 405 30.65 -35.84 -9.26
CA LEU A 405 30.83 -37.22 -8.79
C LEU A 405 29.88 -38.22 -9.49
N LYS A 406 28.63 -37.81 -9.79
CA LYS A 406 27.68 -38.64 -10.56
C LYS A 406 28.14 -38.81 -12.00
N THR A 407 28.57 -37.74 -12.65
CA THR A 407 29.09 -37.76 -14.03
C THR A 407 30.30 -38.68 -14.14
N GLU A 408 31.23 -38.61 -13.20
CA GLU A 408 32.39 -39.50 -13.14
C GLU A 408 32.01 -40.97 -12.96
N LYS A 409 31.12 -41.29 -12.01
CA LYS A 409 30.61 -42.66 -11.84
C LYS A 409 29.89 -43.18 -13.09
N GLY A 410 29.19 -42.30 -13.81
CA GLY A 410 28.54 -42.62 -15.08
C GLY A 410 29.53 -42.92 -16.20
N LEU A 411 30.64 -42.18 -16.26
CA LEU A 411 31.74 -42.40 -17.20
C LEU A 411 32.51 -43.70 -16.88
N GLN A 412 32.81 -43.96 -15.60
CA GLN A 412 33.45 -45.20 -15.13
C GLN A 412 32.59 -46.45 -15.43
N ARG A 413 31.28 -46.38 -15.23
CA ARG A 413 30.36 -47.49 -15.59
C ARG A 413 30.28 -47.72 -17.10
N LYS A 414 30.49 -46.69 -17.92
CA LYS A 414 30.54 -46.83 -19.39
C LYS A 414 31.86 -47.43 -19.85
N SER A 415 32.99 -47.08 -19.22
CA SER A 415 34.29 -47.67 -19.53
C SER A 415 34.41 -49.13 -19.04
N GLU A 416 33.86 -49.47 -17.87
CA GLU A 416 33.78 -50.86 -17.38
C GLU A 416 32.93 -51.76 -18.28
N LYS A 417 31.83 -51.24 -18.85
CA LYS A 417 31.00 -51.97 -19.82
C LYS A 417 31.70 -52.20 -21.18
N GLN A 418 32.77 -51.47 -21.48
CA GLN A 418 33.55 -51.59 -22.71
C GLN A 418 34.83 -52.43 -22.54
N GLN A 419 35.15 -52.90 -21.32
CA GLN A 419 36.23 -53.86 -21.13
C GLN A 419 35.79 -55.27 -21.59
N PRO A 420 36.57 -55.96 -22.45
CA PRO A 420 36.21 -57.28 -22.95
C PRO A 420 36.18 -58.32 -21.80
N ARG A 421 35.07 -59.05 -21.68
CA ARG A 421 34.95 -60.15 -20.70
C ARG A 421 35.98 -61.25 -21.02
N PRO A 422 36.65 -61.84 -20.02
CA PRO A 422 37.61 -62.92 -20.27
C PRO A 422 36.91 -64.17 -20.85
N PRO A 423 37.58 -64.92 -21.73
CA PRO A 423 36.98 -66.06 -22.42
C PRO A 423 36.65 -67.19 -21.43
N LYS A 424 35.42 -67.72 -21.52
CA LYS A 424 34.99 -68.91 -20.75
C LYS A 424 35.83 -70.12 -21.17
N GLN A 425 36.59 -70.69 -20.23
CA GLN A 425 37.26 -71.98 -20.42
C GLN A 425 36.21 -73.09 -20.56
N ASN A 426 36.11 -73.65 -21.77
CA ASN A 426 35.35 -74.87 -22.04
C ASN A 426 36.07 -76.06 -21.38
N LYS A 427 35.44 -76.66 -20.36
CA LYS A 427 35.84 -77.98 -19.87
C LYS A 427 35.48 -79.02 -20.93
N SER A 428 36.49 -79.68 -21.49
CA SER A 428 36.35 -80.85 -22.34
C SER A 428 35.74 -82.01 -21.55
N LYS A 429 34.60 -82.52 -22.01
CA LYS A 429 34.14 -83.88 -21.69
C LYS A 429 34.44 -84.76 -22.90
N GLY A 430 35.38 -85.68 -22.72
CA GLY A 430 35.74 -86.66 -23.73
C GLY A 430 34.61 -87.66 -23.99
N ARG A 431 34.64 -88.24 -25.20
CA ARG A 431 34.01 -89.52 -25.51
C ARG A 431 35.08 -90.35 -26.25
N ARG A 432 35.54 -91.42 -25.58
CA ARG A 432 36.28 -92.51 -26.21
C ARG A 432 35.29 -93.40 -27.00
N MET A 433 35.84 -93.96 -28.07
CA MET A 433 35.35 -94.97 -29.04
C MET A 433 34.02 -95.65 -28.74
#